data_AF-A0A5J5CVF2-F1
#
_entry.id   AF-A0A5J5CVF2-F1
#
_cell.length_a   1.000
_cell.length_b   1.000
_cell.length_c   1.000
_cell.angle_alpha   90.00
_cell.angle_beta   90.00
_cell.angle_gamma   90.00
#
_symmetry.space_group_name_H-M   'P 1'
#
loop_
_entity.id
_entity.type
_entity.pdbx_description
1 polymer ?
#
loop_
_entity_poly.entity_id
_entity_poly.type
_entity_poly.pdbx_seq_one_letter_code
_entity_poly.pdbx_strand_id
1 'polypeptide(L)'
;MSFFHAISSWTALVPLFLIFISFIGYCLYVKHIHMKYDHIPGPPRVSFLFGHSPTVLRIMRKGDNIHDTFLEWSETYGPVCRINVLHYVAVLVTCPDATKPNHLQPYIAILNVPCVFSRFLGNGLITATDHEKWYKQRRIMDPAFSS
;
A
#
# COMPACT_ATOMS: atom_id res chain seq x y z
N MET A 1 1.80 20.62 -46.71
CA MET A 1 2.59 19.92 -45.67
C MET A 1 2.48 20.55 -44.28
N SER A 2 2.58 21.88 -44.09
CA SER A 2 2.57 22.48 -42.73
C SER A 2 1.25 22.34 -41.96
N PHE A 3 0.10 22.35 -42.63
CA PHE A 3 -1.22 22.22 -41.99
C PHE A 3 -1.44 20.86 -41.31
N PHE A 4 -1.02 19.77 -41.96
CA PHE A 4 -1.11 18.42 -41.39
C PHE A 4 -0.14 18.22 -40.22
N HIS A 5 1.07 18.80 -40.27
CA HIS A 5 2.00 18.81 -39.14
C HIS A 5 1.48 19.63 -37.95
N ALA A 6 0.81 20.76 -38.22
CA ALA A 6 0.18 21.56 -37.18
C ALA A 6 -0.92 20.74 -36.48
N ILE A 7 -1.89 20.19 -37.21
CA ILE A 7 -2.97 19.36 -36.64
C ILE A 7 -2.42 18.17 -35.85
N SER A 8 -1.43 17.46 -36.39
CA SER A 8 -0.77 16.33 -35.71
C SER A 8 -0.06 16.74 -34.41
N SER A 9 0.44 17.97 -34.31
CA SER A 9 1.08 18.50 -33.11
C SER A 9 0.06 18.80 -32.01
N TRP A 10 -1.04 19.48 -32.36
CA TRP A 10 -2.13 19.78 -31.41
C TRP A 10 -2.78 18.51 -30.85
N THR A 11 -2.94 17.46 -31.66
CA THR A 11 -3.48 16.17 -31.20
C THR A 11 -2.61 15.46 -30.16
N ALA A 12 -1.30 15.70 -30.14
CA ALA A 12 -0.39 15.13 -29.16
C ALA A 12 -0.22 16.03 -27.91
N LEU A 13 -0.31 17.35 -28.08
CA LEU A 13 -0.16 18.31 -26.98
C LEU A 13 -1.36 18.32 -26.02
N VAL A 14 -2.58 18.19 -26.54
CA VAL A 14 -3.81 18.15 -25.71
C VAL A 14 -3.80 16.98 -24.71
N PRO A 15 -3.57 15.71 -25.11
CA PRO A 15 -3.53 14.61 -24.15
C PRO A 15 -2.35 14.72 -23.17
N LEU A 16 -1.19 15.22 -23.60
CA LEU A 16 -0.06 15.49 -22.69
C LEU A 16 -0.43 16.52 -21.62
N PHE A 17 -1.13 17.59 -22.01
CA PHE A 17 -1.61 18.61 -21.09
C PHE A 17 -2.65 18.04 -20.10
N LEU A 18 -3.58 17.20 -20.57
CA LEU A 18 -4.55 16.53 -19.69
C LEU A 18 -3.86 15.57 -18.71
N ILE A 19 -2.86 14.81 -19.16
CA ILE A 19 -2.04 13.94 -18.30
C ILE A 19 -1.31 14.78 -17.25
N PHE A 20 -0.75 15.93 -17.64
CA PHE A 20 -0.06 16.83 -16.72
C PHE A 20 -1.00 17.40 -15.66
N ILE A 21 -2.20 17.86 -16.04
CA ILE A 21 -3.23 18.30 -15.09
C ILE A 21 -3.63 17.16 -14.15
N SER A 22 -3.89 15.96 -14.69
CA SER A 22 -4.22 14.79 -13.89
C SER A 22 -3.11 14.43 -12.91
N PHE A 23 -1.85 14.54 -13.33
CA PHE A 23 -0.68 14.29 -12.49
C PHE A 23 -0.57 15.30 -11.34
N ILE A 24 -0.80 16.60 -11.62
CA ILE A 24 -0.86 17.63 -10.57
C ILE A 24 -2.00 17.34 -9.59
N GLY A 25 -3.19 17.02 -10.10
CA GLY A 25 -4.34 16.66 -9.27
C GLY A 25 -4.04 15.47 -8.36
N TYR A 26 -3.38 14.43 -8.90
CA TYR A 26 -2.93 13.29 -8.12
C TYR A 26 -1.87 13.66 -7.07
N CYS A 27 -0.90 14.52 -7.41
CA CYS A 27 0.07 15.02 -6.43
C CYS A 27 -0.64 15.74 -5.27
N LEU A 28 -1.58 16.63 -5.56
CA LEU A 28 -2.36 17.32 -4.53
C LEU A 28 -3.16 16.35 -3.66
N TYR A 29 -3.75 15.32 -4.27
CA TYR A 29 -4.44 14.25 -3.55
C TYR A 29 -3.49 13.50 -2.61
N VAL A 30 -2.32 13.08 -3.08
CA VAL A 30 -1.30 12.41 -2.25
C VAL A 30 -0.90 13.32 -1.07
N LYS A 31 -0.67 14.61 -1.33
CA LYS A 31 -0.37 15.61 -0.29
C LYS A 31 -1.45 15.65 0.78
N HIS A 32 -2.70 15.76 0.35
CA HIS A 32 -3.84 15.83 1.24
C HIS A 32 -3.93 14.58 2.13
N ILE A 33 -3.79 13.39 1.54
CA ILE A 33 -3.80 12.13 2.29
C ILE A 33 -2.64 12.07 3.28
N HIS A 34 -1.43 12.49 2.90
CA HIS A 34 -0.30 12.50 3.84
C HIS A 34 -0.55 13.42 5.02
N MET A 35 -1.05 14.63 4.76
CA MET A 35 -1.37 15.61 5.81
C MET A 35 -2.49 15.15 6.74
N LYS A 36 -3.52 14.47 6.21
CA LYS A 36 -4.66 13.99 6.98
C LYS A 36 -4.25 13.10 8.17
N TYR A 37 -3.19 12.30 7.98
CA TYR A 37 -2.72 11.34 8.99
C TYR A 37 -1.44 11.78 9.71
N ASP A 38 -0.97 13.02 9.53
CA ASP A 38 0.26 13.52 10.15
C ASP A 38 0.18 13.63 11.69
N HIS A 39 -1.03 13.55 12.26
CA HIS A 39 -1.25 13.47 13.71
C HIS A 39 -0.80 12.12 14.31
N ILE A 40 -0.68 11.07 13.51
CA ILE A 40 -0.20 9.76 13.97
C ILE A 40 1.34 9.77 13.93
N PRO A 41 2.02 9.42 15.03
CA PRO A 41 3.47 9.39 15.09
C PRO A 41 4.04 8.34 14.12
N GLY A 42 5.26 8.54 13.68
CA GLY A 42 5.94 7.61 12.77
C GLY A 42 7.19 8.21 12.13
N PRO A 43 7.93 7.41 11.37
CA PRO A 43 9.15 7.85 10.70
C PRO A 43 8.90 9.03 9.75
N PRO A 44 9.90 9.91 9.57
CA PRO A 44 9.83 11.00 8.61
C PRO A 44 9.82 10.45 7.19
N ARG A 45 8.96 11.03 6.35
CA ARG A 45 8.89 10.69 4.92
C ARG A 45 10.07 11.28 4.17
N VAL A 46 10.83 10.43 3.48
CA VAL A 46 11.94 10.85 2.61
C VAL A 46 11.49 11.36 1.24
N SER A 47 10.27 11.02 0.83
CA SER A 47 9.68 11.46 -0.42
C SER A 47 8.24 11.91 -0.21
N PHE A 48 7.91 13.07 -0.76
CA PHE A 48 6.53 13.57 -0.80
C PHE A 48 5.60 12.63 -1.58
N LEU A 49 5.99 12.19 -2.79
CA LEU A 49 5.11 11.37 -3.62
C LEU A 49 5.15 9.90 -3.22
N PHE A 50 6.34 9.36 -2.90
CA PHE A 50 6.53 7.93 -2.66
C PHE A 50 6.49 7.53 -1.18
N GLY A 51 6.38 8.49 -0.25
CA GLY A 51 6.39 8.22 1.19
C GLY A 51 7.68 7.51 1.62
N HIS A 52 7.56 6.33 2.23
CA HIS A 52 8.68 5.50 2.71
C HIS A 52 9.16 4.45 1.71
N SER A 53 8.55 4.34 0.52
CA SER A 53 8.93 3.35 -0.50
C SER A 53 10.43 3.36 -0.85
N PRO A 54 11.09 4.53 -1.00
CA PRO A 54 12.53 4.55 -1.27
C PRO A 54 13.38 3.95 -0.15
N THR A 55 12.96 4.14 1.12
CA THR A 55 13.62 3.53 2.28
C THR A 55 13.47 2.01 2.24
N VAL A 56 12.24 1.52 2.01
CA VAL A 56 11.97 0.09 1.86
C VAL A 56 12.80 -0.52 0.73
N LEU A 57 12.83 0.12 -0.44
CA LEU A 57 13.61 -0.36 -1.58
C LEU A 57 15.12 -0.39 -1.27
N ARG A 58 15.63 0.57 -0.48
CA ARG A 58 17.03 0.58 -0.04
C ARG A 58 17.35 -0.61 0.87
N ILE A 59 16.48 -0.89 1.84
CA ILE A 59 16.60 -2.03 2.76
C ILE A 59 16.61 -3.34 1.97
N MET A 60 15.63 -3.51 1.07
CA MET A 60 15.53 -4.70 0.22
C MET A 60 16.75 -4.90 -0.68
N ARG A 61 17.29 -3.81 -1.27
CA ARG A 61 18.51 -3.89 -2.10
C ARG A 61 19.76 -4.25 -1.31
N LYS A 62 19.81 -3.87 -0.03
CA LYS A 62 20.91 -4.23 0.88
C LYS A 62 20.80 -5.69 1.36
N GLY A 63 19.62 -6.30 1.23
CA GLY A 63 19.34 -7.66 1.73
C GLY A 63 18.96 -7.69 3.20
N ASP A 64 18.65 -6.53 3.80
CA ASP A 64 18.26 -6.41 5.20
C ASP A 64 16.78 -6.80 5.40
N ASN A 65 16.41 -7.18 6.62
CA ASN A 65 15.04 -7.50 6.98
C ASN A 65 14.23 -6.23 7.30
N ILE A 66 13.11 -6.04 6.61
CA ILE A 66 12.21 -4.90 6.82
C ILE A 66 11.54 -4.92 8.20
N HIS A 67 11.36 -6.09 8.80
CA HIS A 67 10.73 -6.23 10.11
C HIS A 67 11.59 -5.64 11.22
N ASP A 68 12.92 -5.69 11.08
CA ASP A 68 13.84 -5.08 12.04
C ASP A 68 13.69 -3.55 12.02
N THR A 69 13.52 -2.96 10.84
CA THR A 69 13.21 -1.53 10.70
C THR A 69 11.85 -1.17 11.29
N PHE A 70 10.84 -2.04 11.13
CA PHE A 70 9.53 -1.80 11.75
C PHE A 70 9.60 -1.86 13.28
N LEU A 71 10.40 -2.78 13.82
CA LEU A 71 10.66 -2.84 15.25
C LEU A 71 11.36 -1.56 15.74
N GLU A 72 12.42 -1.14 15.06
CA GLU A 72 13.14 0.11 15.38
C GLU A 72 12.20 1.33 15.36
N TRP A 73 11.34 1.44 14.35
CA TRP A 73 10.36 2.53 14.30
C TRP A 73 9.34 2.45 15.43
N SER A 74 8.89 1.24 15.79
CA SER A 74 8.00 1.05 16.93
C SER A 74 8.65 1.43 18.26
N GLU A 75 9.94 1.15 18.43
CA GLU A 75 10.69 1.52 19.62
C GLU A 75 10.93 3.04 19.68
N THR A 76 11.17 3.67 18.52
CA THR A 76 11.50 5.09 18.42
C THR A 76 10.27 6.01 18.51
N TYR A 77 9.20 5.67 17.81
CA TYR A 77 8.00 6.52 17.66
C TYR A 77 6.79 6.00 18.44
N GLY A 78 6.91 4.83 19.06
CA GLY A 78 5.87 4.18 19.85
C GLY A 78 5.16 3.05 19.11
N PRO A 79 4.30 2.29 19.81
CA PRO A 79 3.75 1.03 19.31
C PRO A 79 2.73 1.18 18.17
N VAL A 80 2.33 2.41 17.85
CA VAL A 80 1.41 2.73 16.76
C VAL A 80 2.12 3.73 15.84
N CYS A 81 2.64 3.24 14.72
CA CYS A 81 3.45 4.01 13.78
C CYS A 81 2.78 4.15 12.42
N ARG A 82 2.80 5.35 11.85
CA ARG A 82 2.28 5.63 10.51
C ARG A 82 3.31 5.36 9.41
N ILE A 83 2.92 4.63 8.36
CA ILE A 83 3.74 4.35 7.18
C ILE A 83 2.99 4.78 5.91
N ASN A 84 3.61 5.58 5.06
CA ASN A 84 3.01 6.04 3.79
C ASN A 84 3.70 5.39 2.60
N VAL A 85 2.90 4.96 1.63
CA VAL A 85 3.35 4.42 0.33
C VAL A 85 2.42 4.99 -0.73
N LEU A 86 2.93 5.88 -1.60
CA LEU A 86 2.09 6.62 -2.56
C LEU A 86 0.91 7.31 -1.85
N HIS A 87 -0.33 7.10 -2.30
CA HIS A 87 -1.55 7.59 -1.66
C HIS A 87 -2.09 6.66 -0.57
N TYR A 88 -1.39 5.57 -0.23
CA TYR A 88 -1.78 4.66 0.84
C TYR A 88 -1.10 5.00 2.16
N VAL A 89 -1.85 4.87 3.24
CA VAL A 89 -1.36 5.01 4.61
C VAL A 89 -1.67 3.73 5.37
N ALA A 90 -0.62 3.08 5.86
CA ALA A 90 -0.69 1.94 6.76
C ALA A 90 -0.36 2.39 8.18
N VAL A 91 -0.95 1.73 9.17
CA VAL A 91 -0.62 1.91 10.58
C VAL A 91 -0.02 0.60 11.06
N LEU A 92 1.26 0.65 11.41
CA LEU A 92 1.97 -0.43 12.08
C LEU A 92 1.55 -0.43 13.54
N VAL A 93 1.07 -1.57 14.03
CA VAL A 93 0.65 -1.77 15.42
C VAL A 93 1.42 -2.94 16.00
N THR A 94 2.19 -2.70 17.06
CA THR A 94 2.99 -3.74 17.74
C THR A 94 2.42 -4.16 19.09
N CYS A 95 1.46 -3.41 19.65
CA CYS A 95 0.82 -3.74 20.92
C CYS A 95 -0.16 -4.93 20.80
N PRO A 96 -0.10 -5.92 21.71
CA PRO A 96 -1.03 -7.05 21.75
C PRO A 96 -2.46 -6.62 22.12
N ASP A 97 -2.62 -5.60 22.95
CA ASP A 97 -3.95 -5.09 23.34
C ASP A 97 -4.73 -4.48 22.18
N ALA A 98 -4.01 -3.91 21.21
CA ALA A 98 -4.57 -3.29 20.01
C ALA A 98 -4.80 -4.29 18.86
N THR A 99 -4.44 -5.56 19.02
CA THR A 99 -4.62 -6.64 18.03
C THR A 99 -5.66 -7.68 18.46
N LYS A 100 -6.36 -7.47 19.59
CA LYS A 100 -7.39 -8.40 20.09
C LYS A 100 -8.46 -8.66 19.00
N PRO A 101 -8.77 -9.94 18.70
CA PRO A 101 -9.53 -10.35 17.51
C PRO A 101 -11.01 -9.94 17.52
N ASN A 102 -11.53 -9.38 18.62
CA ASN A 102 -12.95 -9.07 18.76
C ASN A 102 -13.36 -7.71 18.16
N HIS A 103 -12.40 -6.90 17.67
CA HIS A 103 -12.72 -5.59 17.11
C HIS A 103 -11.94 -5.22 15.85
N LEU A 104 -10.85 -5.92 15.55
CA LEU A 104 -10.20 -5.81 14.26
C LEU A 104 -10.66 -6.96 13.39
N GLN A 105 -11.62 -6.68 12.50
CA GLN A 105 -11.61 -7.36 11.19
C GLN A 105 -10.15 -7.38 10.75
N PRO A 106 -9.57 -8.52 10.33
CA PRO A 106 -8.13 -8.68 10.14
C PRO A 106 -7.62 -7.60 9.19
N TYR A 107 -7.21 -6.46 9.78
CA TYR A 107 -6.66 -5.31 9.09
C TYR A 107 -5.18 -5.60 8.92
N ILE A 108 -4.89 -6.78 8.39
CA ILE A 108 -3.73 -6.95 7.54
C ILE A 108 -4.13 -6.27 6.23
N ALA A 109 -4.22 -4.94 6.28
CA ALA A 109 -4.03 -4.08 5.13
C ALA A 109 -2.54 -4.08 4.75
N ILE A 110 -1.89 -5.26 4.79
CA ILE A 110 -0.75 -5.54 3.94
C ILE A 110 -1.36 -5.69 2.57
N LEU A 111 -1.62 -4.51 2.01
CA LEU A 111 -1.78 -4.25 0.61
C LEU A 111 -3.13 -4.82 0.11
N ASN A 112 -4.00 -3.93 -0.38
CA ASN A 112 -5.03 -4.32 -1.35
C ASN A 112 -4.33 -4.80 -2.66
N VAL A 113 -3.50 -5.84 -2.55
CA VAL A 113 -2.98 -6.70 -3.62
C VAL A 113 -3.90 -7.88 -3.96
N PRO A 114 -5.21 -7.93 -3.64
CA PRO A 114 -6.06 -8.87 -4.36
C PRO A 114 -5.83 -8.69 -5.87
N CYS A 115 -5.62 -7.48 -6.39
CA CYS A 115 -5.38 -7.31 -7.82
C CYS A 115 -4.15 -8.08 -8.37
N VAL A 116 -3.00 -8.01 -7.69
CA VAL A 116 -1.79 -8.69 -8.18
C VAL A 116 -1.85 -10.18 -7.84
N PHE A 117 -2.15 -10.54 -6.59
CA PHE A 117 -2.16 -11.94 -6.20
C PHE A 117 -3.35 -12.72 -6.73
N SER A 118 -4.56 -12.16 -6.82
CA SER A 118 -5.70 -12.89 -7.42
C SER A 118 -5.49 -13.20 -8.90
N ARG A 119 -4.70 -12.38 -9.61
CA ARG A 119 -4.36 -12.62 -11.01
C ARG A 119 -3.38 -13.79 -11.19
N PHE A 120 -2.52 -14.05 -10.21
CA PHE A 120 -1.55 -15.15 -10.25
C PHE A 120 -2.01 -16.41 -9.50
N LEU A 121 -2.60 -16.25 -8.32
CA LEU A 121 -3.01 -17.32 -7.39
C LEU A 121 -4.51 -17.66 -7.49
N GLY A 122 -5.28 -16.93 -8.30
CA GLY A 122 -6.71 -17.12 -8.43
C GLY A 122 -7.46 -16.78 -7.15
N ASN A 123 -8.60 -17.45 -6.92
CA ASN A 123 -9.43 -17.29 -5.71
C ASN A 123 -9.06 -18.34 -4.65
N GLY A 124 -7.86 -18.26 -4.09
CA GLY A 124 -7.36 -19.12 -3.03
C GLY A 124 -7.53 -18.53 -1.63
N LEU A 125 -6.98 -19.20 -0.62
CA LEU A 125 -7.18 -18.84 0.79
C LEU A 125 -6.65 -17.46 1.19
N ILE A 126 -5.67 -16.94 0.45
CA ILE A 126 -5.05 -15.62 0.67
C ILE A 126 -5.82 -14.51 -0.08
N THR A 127 -6.54 -14.87 -1.14
CA THR A 127 -7.15 -13.92 -2.09
C THR A 127 -8.68 -13.94 -2.08
N ALA A 128 -9.31 -14.91 -1.41
CA ALA A 128 -10.75 -15.00 -1.26
C ALA A 128 -11.27 -13.84 -0.40
N THR A 129 -11.99 -12.92 -1.03
CA THR A 129 -12.66 -11.79 -0.36
C THR A 129 -13.98 -12.18 0.30
N ASP A 130 -14.61 -13.25 -0.17
CA ASP A 130 -15.86 -13.78 0.40
C ASP A 130 -15.54 -14.67 1.61
N HIS A 131 -16.08 -14.29 2.78
CA HIS A 131 -15.91 -15.00 4.03
C HIS A 131 -16.40 -16.45 3.98
N GLU A 132 -17.55 -16.70 3.36
CA GLU A 132 -18.13 -18.05 3.23
C GLU A 132 -17.20 -18.95 2.40
N LYS A 133 -16.71 -18.42 1.29
CA LYS A 133 -15.80 -19.12 0.39
C LYS A 133 -14.46 -19.41 1.06
N TRP A 134 -13.89 -18.40 1.72
CA TRP A 134 -12.66 -18.52 2.50
C TRP A 134 -12.81 -19.58 3.60
N TYR A 135 -13.91 -19.54 4.36
CA TYR A 135 -14.18 -20.48 5.45
C TYR A 135 -14.28 -21.93 4.97
N LYS A 136 -15.00 -22.17 3.86
CA LYS A 136 -15.10 -23.50 3.23
C LYS A 136 -13.74 -24.02 2.77
N GLN A 137 -12.95 -23.16 2.11
CA GLN A 137 -11.60 -23.51 1.65
C GLN A 137 -10.68 -23.85 2.83
N ARG A 138 -10.75 -23.10 3.92
CA ARG A 138 -9.93 -23.35 5.12
C ARG A 138 -10.26 -24.70 5.74
N ARG A 139 -11.55 -24.99 5.91
CA ARG A 139 -12.02 -26.24 6.52
C ARG A 139 -11.64 -27.49 5.74
N ILE A 140 -11.54 -27.41 4.40
CA ILE A 140 -11.08 -28.53 3.56
C ILE A 140 -9.59 -28.79 3.77
N MET A 141 -8.82 -27.73 4.01
CA MET A 141 -7.37 -27.80 4.15
C MET A 141 -6.94 -28.23 5.56
N ASP A 142 -7.64 -27.79 6.60
CA ASP A 142 -7.27 -28.02 8.01
C ASP A 142 -6.95 -29.50 8.36
N PRO A 143 -7.68 -30.53 7.88
CA PRO A 143 -7.35 -31.93 8.15
C PRO A 143 -5.99 -32.40 7.64
N ALA A 144 -5.45 -31.76 6.59
CA ALA A 144 -4.11 -32.08 6.08
C ALA A 144 -2.99 -31.60 7.01
N PHE A 145 -3.31 -30.74 7.98
CA PHE A 145 -2.39 -30.16 8.96
C PHE A 145 -2.68 -30.62 10.40
N SER A 146 -3.61 -31.57 10.58
CA SER A 146 -3.85 -32.23 11.86
C SER A 146 -2.94 -33.46 11.99
N SER A 147 -1.65 -33.21 12.23
CA SER A 147 -0.65 -34.23 12.60
C SER A 147 -0.29 -34.12 14.07
#